data_AF-A0A2D2PZ75-F1
#
_entry.id   AF-A0A2D2PZ75-F1
#
_cell.length_a   1.000
_cell.length_b   1.000
_cell.length_c   1.000
_cell.angle_alpha   90.00
_cell.angle_beta   90.00
_cell.angle_gamma   90.00
#
_symmetry.space_group_name_H-M   'P 1'
#
loop_
_entity.id
_entity.type
_entity.pdbx_description
1 polymer ?
#
loop_
_entity_poly.entity_id
_entity_poly.type
_entity_poly.pdbx_seq_one_letter_code
_entity_poly.pdbx_strand_id
1 'polypeptide(L)'
;MRDNLCKYLAEEYPTAFNQWLLNNASENVSVLKTELNLEPICADGVTLVQTQHCILHLEFQVEPEATLPLRILDYWLRLYRTYRCESVQVLIEVGS
;
A
#
# COMPACT_ATOMS: atom_id res chain seq x y z
N MET A 1 14.20 -8.98 -3.73
CA MET A 1 15.07 -7.96 -4.39
C MET A 1 14.28 -7.06 -5.34
N ARG A 2 13.24 -7.56 -6.04
CA ARG A 2 12.33 -6.74 -6.86
C ARG A 2 11.26 -5.99 -6.06
N ASP A 3 10.83 -6.54 -4.93
CA ASP A 3 9.86 -5.90 -4.02
C ASP A 3 10.43 -4.58 -3.48
N ASN A 4 11.75 -4.57 -3.25
CA ASN A 4 12.49 -3.36 -2.87
C ASN A 4 12.49 -2.29 -3.97
N LEU A 5 12.53 -2.67 -5.26
CA LEU A 5 12.45 -1.73 -6.37
C LEU A 5 11.04 -1.15 -6.48
N CYS A 6 10.01 -1.99 -6.39
CA CYS A 6 8.63 -1.52 -6.48
C CYS A 6 8.27 -0.61 -5.29
N LYS A 7 8.70 -0.99 -4.08
CA LYS A 7 8.61 -0.16 -2.89
C LYS A 7 9.32 1.18 -3.09
N TYR A 8 10.57 1.16 -3.58
CA TYR A 8 11.33 2.38 -3.88
C TYR A 8 10.60 3.28 -4.89
N LEU A 9 10.09 2.73 -5.99
CA LEU A 9 9.35 3.48 -7.00
C LEU A 9 8.07 4.10 -6.43
N ALA A 10 7.35 3.38 -5.58
CA ALA A 10 6.14 3.89 -4.94
C ALA A 10 6.44 5.02 -3.93
N GLU A 11 7.60 4.97 -3.27
CA GLU A 11 8.04 6.01 -2.35
C GLU A 11 8.58 7.25 -3.07
N GLU A 12 9.29 7.08 -4.18
CA GLU A 12 9.86 8.19 -4.98
C GLU A 12 8.83 8.85 -5.89
N TYR A 13 7.89 8.08 -6.45
CA TYR A 13 6.90 8.55 -7.41
C TYR A 13 5.45 8.31 -6.96
N PRO A 14 5.05 8.73 -5.74
CA PRO A 14 3.73 8.41 -5.19
C PRO A 14 2.58 9.03 -6.01
N THR A 15 2.79 10.21 -6.61
CA THR A 15 1.81 10.85 -7.50
C THR A 15 1.55 10.03 -8.75
N ALA A 16 2.57 9.38 -9.32
CA ALA A 16 2.41 8.54 -10.50
C ALA A 16 1.58 7.29 -10.17
N PHE A 17 1.84 6.65 -9.03
CA PHE A 17 1.03 5.52 -8.56
C PHE A 17 -0.42 5.91 -8.28
N ASN A 18 -0.64 7.08 -7.65
CA ASN A 18 -1.97 7.60 -7.40
C ASN A 18 -2.75 7.84 -8.71
N GLN A 19 -2.10 8.47 -9.70
CA GLN A 19 -2.69 8.69 -11.02
C GLN A 19 -2.99 7.37 -11.73
N TRP A 20 -2.07 6.42 -11.69
CA TRP A 20 -2.22 5.14 -12.36
C TRP A 20 -3.38 4.29 -11.77
N LEU A 21 -3.45 4.18 -10.44
CA LEU A 21 -4.37 3.24 -9.78
C LEU A 21 -5.73 3.85 -9.45
N LEU A 22 -5.76 5.13 -9.10
CA LEU A 22 -7.01 5.81 -8.70
C LEU A 22 -7.55 6.74 -9.80
N ASN A 23 -6.88 6.81 -10.96
CA ASN A 23 -7.20 7.76 -12.05
C ASN A 23 -7.37 9.20 -11.54
N ASN A 24 -6.59 9.56 -10.53
CA ASN A 24 -6.73 10.81 -9.79
C ASN A 24 -5.42 11.62 -9.85
N ALA A 25 -5.49 12.84 -10.39
CA ALA A 25 -4.35 13.76 -10.47
C ALA A 25 -4.24 14.66 -9.21
N SER A 26 -4.45 14.09 -8.02
CA SER A 26 -4.40 14.82 -6.75
C SER A 26 -3.04 15.51 -6.59
N GLU A 27 -3.05 16.81 -6.31
CA GLU A 27 -1.82 17.59 -6.08
C GLU A 27 -1.23 17.33 -4.69
N ASN A 28 -2.08 16.94 -3.72
CA ASN A 28 -1.66 16.60 -2.36
C ASN A 28 -1.52 15.09 -2.23
N VAL A 29 -0.34 14.58 -2.60
CA VAL A 29 0.03 13.17 -2.46
C VAL A 29 1.31 13.08 -1.65
N SER A 30 1.34 12.24 -0.61
CA SER A 30 2.53 12.03 0.22
C SER A 30 2.64 10.60 0.71
N VAL A 31 3.86 10.14 0.97
CA VAL A 31 4.12 8.82 1.54
C VAL A 31 3.90 8.86 3.05
N LEU A 32 3.09 7.94 3.57
CA LEU A 32 2.92 7.74 5.01
C LEU A 32 3.99 6.78 5.53
N LYS A 33 4.79 7.23 6.48
CA LYS A 33 5.82 6.43 7.17
C LYS A 33 5.23 5.60 8.33
N THR A 34 4.11 4.95 8.07
CA THR A 34 3.39 4.17 9.09
C THR A 34 3.80 2.72 8.98
N GLU A 35 4.43 2.22 10.02
CA GLU A 35 4.81 0.82 10.10
C GLU A 35 3.58 -0.02 10.47
N LEU A 36 3.12 -0.83 9.52
CA LEU A 36 2.10 -1.86 9.73
C LEU A 36 2.78 -3.18 10.13
N ASN A 37 3.54 -3.16 11.23
CA ASN A 37 4.29 -4.33 11.67
C ASN A 37 3.34 -5.36 12.32
N LEU A 38 3.44 -6.63 11.90
CA LEU A 38 2.63 -7.74 12.39
C LEU A 38 3.43 -9.04 12.33
N GLU A 39 3.84 -9.56 13.49
CA GLU A 39 4.15 -10.98 13.57
C GLU A 39 2.82 -11.78 13.64
N PRO A 40 2.66 -12.90 12.90
CA PRO A 40 3.59 -13.53 11.95
C PRO A 40 3.28 -13.26 10.46
N ILE A 41 2.25 -12.45 10.14
CA ILE A 41 1.73 -12.27 8.78
C ILE A 41 2.24 -10.93 8.23
N CYS A 42 3.47 -10.93 7.71
CA CYS A 42 4.09 -9.78 7.06
C CYS A 42 3.92 -9.86 5.54
N ALA A 43 3.88 -8.70 4.87
CA ALA A 43 4.02 -8.63 3.41
C ALA A 43 5.48 -8.36 3.04
N ASP A 44 5.87 -8.75 1.83
CA ASP A 44 7.24 -8.53 1.32
C ASP A 44 7.57 -7.04 1.16
N GLY A 45 6.57 -6.23 0.82
CA GLY A 45 6.69 -4.77 0.77
C GLY A 45 5.34 -4.08 0.88
N VAL A 46 5.26 -3.09 1.76
CA VAL A 46 4.08 -2.22 1.91
C VAL A 46 4.49 -0.76 1.73
N THR A 47 3.73 -0.03 0.92
CA THR A 47 3.83 1.43 0.80
C THR A 47 2.44 2.03 1.01
N LEU A 48 2.37 3.05 1.86
CA LEU A 48 1.15 3.80 2.12
C LEU A 48 1.27 5.19 1.50
N VAL A 49 0.32 5.56 0.66
CA VAL A 49 0.27 6.87 0.01
C VAL A 49 -1.00 7.58 0.46
N GLN A 50 -0.84 8.70 1.16
CA GLN A 50 -1.96 9.56 1.52
C GLN A 50 -2.32 10.49 0.36
N THR A 51 -3.62 10.57 0.10
CA THR A 51 -4.23 11.46 -0.89
C THR A 51 -5.22 12.41 -0.21
N GLN A 52 -5.87 13.29 -0.97
CA GLN A 52 -6.93 14.14 -0.41
C GLN A 52 -8.15 13.37 0.13
N HIS A 53 -8.45 12.20 -0.44
CA HIS A 53 -9.73 11.50 -0.18
C HIS A 53 -9.56 10.17 0.55
N CYS A 54 -8.41 9.52 0.40
CA CYS A 54 -8.17 8.19 0.93
C CYS A 54 -6.68 7.91 1.16
N ILE A 55 -6.40 6.77 1.77
CA ILE A 55 -5.07 6.17 1.81
C ILE A 55 -5.00 5.06 0.75
N LEU A 56 -4.07 5.18 -0.19
CA LEU A 56 -3.72 4.11 -1.11
C LEU A 56 -2.72 3.19 -0.42
N HIS A 57 -3.14 1.96 -0.15
CA HIS A 57 -2.33 0.91 0.46
C HIS A 57 -1.84 -0.06 -0.62
N LEU A 58 -0.54 0.00 -0.90
CA LEU A 58 0.13 -0.82 -1.90
C LEU A 58 0.88 -1.97 -1.22
N GLU A 59 0.55 -3.19 -1.62
CA GLU A 59 1.24 -4.40 -1.18
C GLU A 59 1.88 -5.07 -2.40
N PHE A 60 3.20 -5.27 -2.35
CA PHE A 60 3.97 -5.90 -3.42
C PHE A 60 4.29 -7.34 -3.01
N GLN A 61 4.00 -8.30 -3.88
CA GLN A 61 4.24 -9.73 -3.62
C GLN A 61 4.77 -10.43 -4.85
N VAL A 62 5.73 -11.33 -4.65
CA VAL A 62 6.17 -12.26 -5.71
C VAL A 62 5.19 -13.42 -5.85
N GLU A 63 4.69 -13.93 -4.72
CA GLU A 63 3.72 -15.02 -4.68
C GLU A 63 2.71 -14.77 -3.55
N PRO A 64 1.41 -14.61 -3.85
CA PRO A 64 0.40 -14.37 -2.83
C PRO A 64 0.22 -15.54 -1.85
N GLU A 65 0.29 -15.24 -0.55
CA GLU A 65 0.06 -16.23 0.51
C GLU A 65 -1.43 -16.48 0.78
N ALA A 66 -1.78 -17.67 1.27
CA ALA A 66 -3.17 -17.99 1.67
C ALA A 66 -3.73 -17.09 2.79
N THR A 67 -2.86 -16.45 3.58
CA THR A 67 -3.19 -15.53 4.66
C THR A 67 -3.53 -14.12 4.17
N LEU A 68 -3.32 -13.81 2.88
CA LEU A 68 -3.47 -12.48 2.30
C LEU A 68 -4.84 -11.84 2.61
N PRO A 69 -6.00 -12.52 2.44
CA PRO A 69 -7.28 -11.87 2.70
C PRO A 69 -7.44 -11.37 4.14
N LEU A 70 -6.90 -12.13 5.10
CA LEU A 70 -6.92 -11.75 6.52
C LEU A 70 -5.97 -10.58 6.79
N ARG A 71 -4.76 -10.61 6.21
CA ARG A 71 -3.77 -9.52 6.29
C ARG A 71 -4.33 -8.20 5.77
N ILE A 72 -4.90 -8.23 4.57
CA ILE A 72 -5.51 -7.06 3.92
C ILE A 72 -6.62 -6.47 4.80
N LEU A 73 -7.50 -7.30 5.36
CA LEU A 73 -8.56 -6.83 6.27
C LEU A 73 -8.01 -6.18 7.55
N ASP A 74 -6.99 -6.78 8.17
CA ASP A 74 -6.41 -6.23 9.41
C ASP A 74 -5.72 -4.87 9.14
N TYR A 75 -4.99 -4.76 8.03
CA TYR A 75 -4.40 -3.48 7.60
C TYR A 75 -5.45 -2.41 7.35
N TRP A 76 -6.56 -2.75 6.70
CA TRP A 76 -7.67 -1.82 6.49
C TRP A 76 -8.21 -1.29 7.83
N LEU A 77 -8.47 -2.18 8.79
CA LEU A 77 -9.00 -1.81 10.10
C LEU A 77 -8.03 -0.89 10.86
N ARG A 78 -6.73 -1.13 10.78
CA ARG A 78 -5.70 -0.27 11.41
C ARG A 78 -5.65 1.10 10.78
N LEU A 79 -5.58 1.18 9.45
CA LEU A 79 -5.56 2.45 8.73
C LEU A 79 -6.82 3.27 9.06
N TYR A 80 -7.99 2.62 9.06
CA TYR A 80 -9.24 3.27 9.42
C TYR A 80 -9.25 3.77 10.87
N ARG A 81 -8.73 2.98 11.84
CA ARG A 81 -8.64 3.39 13.25
C ARG A 81 -7.68 4.57 13.45
N THR A 82 -6.55 4.58 12.75
CA THR A 82 -5.51 5.59 12.89
C THR A 82 -5.88 6.90 12.19
N TYR A 83 -6.39 6.83 10.96
CA TYR A 83 -6.59 8.00 10.10
C TYR A 83 -8.04 8.41 9.89
N ARG A 84 -9.00 7.55 10.26
CA ARG A 84 -10.44 7.81 10.12
C ARG A 84 -10.87 8.14 8.68
N CYS A 85 -10.16 7.61 7.70
CA CYS A 85 -10.44 7.76 6.28
C CYS A 85 -10.53 6.39 5.60
N GLU A 86 -11.13 6.37 4.41
CA GLU A 86 -11.16 5.18 3.57
C GLU A 86 -9.75 4.82 3.10
N SER A 87 -9.49 3.53 2.94
CA SER A 87 -8.28 3.04 2.30
C SER A 87 -8.62 2.18 1.10
N VAL A 88 -7.94 2.43 -0.02
CA VAL A 88 -8.01 1.62 -1.22
C VAL A 88 -6.80 0.68 -1.19
N GLN A 89 -7.06 -0.62 -1.21
CA GLN A 89 -6.01 -1.62 -1.08
C GLN A 89 -5.76 -2.26 -2.44
N VAL A 90 -4.51 -2.21 -2.89
CA VAL A 90 -4.08 -2.74 -4.18
C VAL A 90 -2.94 -3.71 -3.94
N LEU A 91 -3.13 -4.95 -4.42
CA LEU A 91 -2.08 -5.95 -4.49
C LEU A 91 -1.43 -5.88 -5.87
N ILE A 92 -0.10 -5.79 -5.90
CA ILE A 92 0.69 -5.83 -7.13
C ILE A 92 1.56 -7.09 -7.09
N GLU A 93 1.23 -8.04 -7.97
CA GLU A 93 2.04 -9.23 -8.19
C GLU A 93 3.25 -8.87 -9.05
N VAL A 94 4.44 -9.13 -8.55
CA VAL A 94 5.70 -8.84 -9.22
C VAL A 94 6.25 -10.14 -9.79
N GLY A 95 6.00 -10.36 -11.07
CA GLY A 95 6.37 -11.60 -11.77
C GLY A 95 7.84 -11.96 -11.58
N SER A 96 8.10 -13.26 -11.38
CA SER A 96 9.42 -13.90 -11.23
C SER A 96 10.29 -13.83 -12.48
#